data_AF-A0AAN7RSD8-F1
#
_entry.id   AF-A0AAN7RSD8-F1
#
_cell.length_a   1.000
_cell.length_b   1.000
_cell.length_c   1.000
_cell.angle_alpha   90.00
_cell.angle_beta   90.00
_cell.angle_gamma   90.00
#
_symmetry.space_group_name_H-M   'P 1'
#
loop_
_entity.id
_entity.type
_entity.pdbx_description
1 polymer ?
#
loop_
_entity_poly.entity_id
_entity_poly.type
_entity_poly.pdbx_seq_one_letter_code
_entity_poly.pdbx_strand_id
1 'polypeptide(L)'
;MEPAGAVTIILLLVLAATALAARWKKERRNRNYPPGPLALPIIGNLLQLRAADTCKTFRKLSEKYGPVFALRFGSERVVVVFGYEVVREVLVNRGDEFTDRGRFPLAEKTNQNLGLFMSNGETWTQTRRFTLTTLRDFGMGRRSVEEQIQEETRTLLRELARTQGQPFNPATLLSAAVGNAICRILFGERFGYGDEEYRLVLRRLAENFRLESSIAGQLYNILPGLMDRLPGPHQTLFRNNSFLQNFLAKKVAEHEATLDLGAPRDFLDAFLCRMQQEKGNPGPAFRRENLQATLFDMFVAGDGEHQRHPPLLPDAAAGAPRGGRWDGAPGRVGGTPPPPPPAPTPPLSLSAAKVRGEIERVMGTERPPALGDRGAMPYTEAFIHEAQRYLDLVPLGFIRGTVKRDTQLGGFTIPKGCTIYPVLSSALRDPRHFKNPEAFDPRHFLDEKGGFKKSEAFVPFSAGKRMCVGESLARAQLFLFLTAILQRFQLRHPPGRPRLDLRPDVSGIMNIPRPFEICFSPSEPPPRPAMPRRTPAQNPPPPFTASPPPLVPK
;
A
#
# COMPACT_ATOMS: atom_id res chain seq x y z
N MET A 1 28.99 -51.74 10.17
CA MET A 1 29.47 -50.39 9.83
C MET A 1 30.98 -50.41 9.96
N GLU A 2 31.71 -50.23 8.85
CA GLU A 2 33.17 -50.26 8.90
C GLU A 2 33.72 -49.11 9.79
N PRO A 3 34.77 -49.36 10.59
CA PRO A 3 35.35 -48.35 11.48
C PRO A 3 35.82 -47.09 10.73
N ALA A 4 36.21 -47.22 9.46
CA ALA A 4 36.56 -46.11 8.59
C ALA A 4 35.39 -45.13 8.33
N GLY A 5 34.16 -45.66 8.21
CA GLY A 5 32.97 -44.83 8.01
C GLY A 5 32.63 -43.99 9.24
N ALA A 6 32.77 -44.57 10.45
CA ALA A 6 32.53 -43.86 11.70
C ALA A 6 33.57 -42.74 11.94
N VAL A 7 34.85 -43.01 11.67
CA VAL A 7 35.94 -42.02 11.79
C VAL A 7 35.73 -40.85 10.83
N THR A 8 35.31 -41.13 9.59
CA THR A 8 35.02 -40.09 8.58
C THR A 8 33.86 -39.19 9.02
N ILE A 9 32.77 -39.77 9.55
CA ILE A 9 31.63 -39.00 10.05
C ILE A 9 32.05 -38.12 11.23
N ILE A 10 32.83 -38.65 12.17
CA ILE A 10 33.32 -37.88 13.33
C ILE A 10 34.20 -36.70 12.88
N LEU A 11 35.12 -36.93 11.93
CA LEU A 11 35.96 -35.88 11.36
C LEU A 11 35.14 -34.78 10.68
N LEU A 12 34.11 -35.15 9.91
CA LEU A 12 33.19 -34.19 9.29
C LEU A 12 32.40 -33.38 10.33
N LEU A 13 31.94 -34.01 11.41
CA LEU A 13 31.25 -33.32 12.51
C LEU A 13 32.18 -32.36 13.26
N VAL A 14 33.43 -32.74 13.51
CA VAL A 14 34.44 -31.88 14.15
C VAL A 14 34.82 -30.70 13.24
N LEU A 15 35.01 -30.93 11.95
CA LEU A 15 35.24 -29.88 10.96
C LEU A 15 34.04 -28.92 10.87
N ALA A 16 32.82 -29.46 10.85
CA ALA A 16 31.61 -28.64 10.86
C ALA A 16 31.51 -27.82 12.15
N ALA A 17 31.76 -28.42 13.32
CA ALA A 17 31.71 -27.76 14.62
C ALA A 17 32.79 -26.68 14.78
N THR A 18 34.01 -26.93 14.31
CA THR A 18 35.11 -25.95 14.33
C THR A 18 34.87 -24.81 13.34
N ALA A 19 34.35 -25.09 12.14
CA ALA A 19 33.93 -24.07 11.19
C ALA A 19 32.77 -23.22 11.75
N LEU A 20 31.81 -23.84 12.43
CA LEU A 20 30.73 -23.19 13.16
C LEU A 20 31.26 -22.28 14.27
N ALA A 21 32.16 -22.79 15.11
CA ALA A 21 32.77 -22.05 16.21
C ALA A 21 33.63 -20.88 15.72
N ALA A 22 34.44 -21.07 14.67
CA ALA A 22 35.22 -20.01 14.05
C ALA A 22 34.32 -18.93 13.44
N ARG A 23 33.22 -19.33 12.79
CA ARG A 23 32.21 -18.41 12.24
C ARG A 23 31.47 -17.65 13.34
N TRP A 24 31.11 -18.30 14.44
CA TRP A 24 30.55 -17.65 15.64
C TRP A 24 31.54 -16.67 16.31
N LYS A 25 32.83 -17.02 16.38
CA LYS A 25 33.87 -16.14 16.93
C LYS A 25 34.11 -14.92 16.04
N LYS A 26 34.07 -15.10 14.71
CA LYS A 26 34.06 -14.00 13.73
C LYS A 26 32.78 -13.15 13.84
N GLU A 27 31.66 -13.76 14.19
CA GLU A 27 30.38 -13.06 14.42
C GLU A 27 30.40 -12.15 15.63
N ARG A 28 30.99 -12.60 16.75
CA ARG A 28 31.18 -11.77 17.95
C ARG A 28 32.25 -10.66 17.79
N ARG A 29 32.97 -10.61 16.66
CA ARG A 29 34.10 -9.68 16.47
C ARG A 29 33.68 -8.22 16.29
N ASN A 30 32.44 -7.93 15.87
CA ASN A 30 31.90 -6.57 15.95
C ASN A 30 31.30 -6.35 17.35
N ARG A 31 32.13 -5.90 18.29
CA ARG A 31 31.75 -5.68 19.69
C ARG A 31 30.55 -4.72 19.88
N ASN A 32 30.19 -3.94 18.86
CA ASN A 32 29.09 -2.96 18.91
C ASN A 32 28.03 -3.14 17.80
N TYR A 33 27.81 -4.36 17.30
CA TYR A 33 26.71 -4.65 16.35
C TYR A 33 25.39 -4.85 17.10
N PRO A 34 24.21 -4.57 16.50
CA PRO A 34 22.93 -4.76 17.19
C PRO A 34 22.74 -6.19 17.70
N PRO A 35 22.15 -6.37 18.89
CA PRO A 35 21.88 -7.67 19.45
C PRO A 35 20.76 -8.37 18.67
N GLY A 36 20.67 -9.69 18.80
CA GLY A 36 19.64 -10.48 18.13
C GLY A 36 19.62 -11.93 18.59
N PRO A 37 18.61 -12.70 18.18
CA PRO A 37 18.54 -14.12 18.49
C PRO A 37 19.65 -14.90 17.78
N LEU A 38 20.10 -15.98 18.41
CA LEU A 38 21.13 -16.87 17.85
C LEU A 38 20.67 -17.43 16.51
N ALA A 39 21.48 -17.24 15.48
CA ALA A 39 21.21 -17.71 14.12
C ALA A 39 21.74 -19.14 13.93
N LEU A 40 20.93 -20.00 13.32
CA LEU A 40 21.37 -21.34 12.92
C LEU A 40 22.31 -21.26 11.71
N PRO A 41 23.24 -22.22 11.55
CA PRO A 41 24.01 -22.35 10.33
C PRO A 41 23.11 -22.47 9.10
N ILE A 42 23.54 -21.86 7.99
CA ILE A 42 22.91 -21.89 6.66
C ILE A 42 21.57 -21.15 6.59
N ILE A 43 20.59 -21.46 7.44
CA ILE A 43 19.22 -20.92 7.37
C ILE A 43 18.98 -19.67 8.22
N GLY A 44 19.93 -19.32 9.11
CA GLY A 44 19.83 -18.11 9.93
C GLY A 44 18.72 -18.18 10.98
N ASN A 45 17.91 -17.13 11.06
CA ASN A 45 16.80 -17.02 12.00
C ASN A 45 15.45 -17.47 11.40
N LEU A 46 15.45 -18.14 10.25
CA LEU A 46 14.21 -18.53 9.55
C LEU A 46 13.22 -19.30 10.44
N LEU A 47 13.68 -20.30 11.21
CA LEU A 47 12.80 -21.08 12.10
C LEU A 47 12.22 -20.28 13.26
N GLN A 48 12.85 -19.14 13.59
CA GLN A 48 12.38 -18.23 14.63
C GLN A 48 11.38 -17.22 14.06
N LEU A 49 11.25 -17.13 12.74
CA LEU A 49 10.28 -16.28 12.07
C LEU A 49 9.05 -17.08 11.64
N ARG A 50 7.88 -16.65 12.11
CA ARG A 50 6.62 -17.13 11.57
C ARG A 50 6.23 -16.27 10.39
N ALA A 51 6.33 -16.82 9.17
CA ALA A 51 6.03 -16.10 7.93
C ALA A 51 4.66 -15.39 7.99
N ALA A 52 3.62 -16.08 8.45
CA ALA A 52 2.26 -15.53 8.57
C ALA A 52 2.09 -14.39 9.59
N ASP A 53 3.06 -14.17 10.48
CA ASP A 53 2.98 -13.22 11.60
C ASP A 53 4.33 -12.49 11.82
N THR A 54 5.02 -12.12 10.73
CA THR A 54 6.37 -11.56 10.79
C THR A 54 6.45 -10.29 11.65
N CYS A 55 5.49 -9.36 11.51
CA CYS A 55 5.45 -8.14 12.32
C CYS A 55 5.25 -8.42 13.82
N LYS A 56 4.43 -9.41 14.20
CA LYS A 56 4.25 -9.81 15.61
C LYS A 56 5.53 -10.42 16.16
N THR A 57 6.24 -11.20 15.34
CA THR A 57 7.53 -11.77 15.71
C THR A 57 8.57 -10.67 15.92
N PHE A 58 8.63 -9.68 15.02
CA PHE A 58 9.51 -8.53 15.15
C PHE A 58 9.18 -7.67 16.38
N ARG A 59 7.91 -7.50 16.73
CA ARG A 59 7.50 -6.85 17.98
C ARG A 59 8.10 -7.55 19.21
N LYS A 60 7.93 -8.87 19.33
CA LYS A 60 8.48 -9.66 20.44
C LYS A 60 10.01 -9.60 20.51
N LEU A 61 10.67 -9.60 19.35
CA LEU A 61 12.12 -9.43 19.28
C LEU A 61 12.54 -8.02 19.69
N SER A 62 11.77 -7.00 19.31
CA SER A 62 12.03 -5.62 19.71
C SER A 62 11.86 -5.40 21.21
N GLU A 63 10.84 -6.02 21.84
CA GLU A 63 10.65 -6.01 23.29
C GLU A 63 11.84 -6.64 24.04
N LYS A 64 12.49 -7.65 23.43
CA LYS A 64 13.62 -8.37 24.02
C LYS A 64 14.98 -7.73 23.77
N TYR A 65 15.22 -7.24 22.55
CA TYR A 65 16.53 -6.79 22.07
C TYR A 65 16.63 -5.28 21.86
N GLY A 66 15.52 -4.56 22.01
CA GLY A 66 15.42 -3.12 21.75
C GLY A 66 14.90 -2.79 20.34
N PRO A 67 14.71 -1.50 20.03
CA PRO A 67 14.14 -1.04 18.76
C PRO A 67 15.05 -1.27 17.54
N VAL A 68 16.34 -1.53 17.75
CA VAL A 68 17.33 -1.88 16.71
C VAL A 68 17.88 -3.26 17.05
N PHE A 69 17.57 -4.26 16.22
CA PHE A 69 18.05 -5.63 16.45
C PHE A 69 18.47 -6.31 15.14
N ALA A 70 19.36 -7.29 15.27
CA ALA A 70 19.90 -8.03 14.15
C ALA A 70 19.16 -9.34 13.91
N LEU A 71 19.04 -9.69 12.64
CA LEU A 71 18.65 -11.02 12.19
C LEU A 71 19.62 -11.50 11.09
N ARG A 72 19.49 -12.77 10.77
CA ARG A 72 20.20 -13.42 9.67
C ARG A 72 19.21 -14.15 8.78
N PHE A 73 19.24 -13.81 7.50
CA PHE A 73 18.50 -14.47 6.44
C PHE A 73 19.50 -15.20 5.55
N GLY A 74 19.57 -16.51 5.72
CA GLY A 74 20.57 -17.33 5.05
C GLY A 74 21.96 -17.03 5.60
N SER A 75 22.87 -16.58 4.74
CA SER A 75 24.19 -16.06 5.14
C SER A 75 24.19 -14.57 5.49
N GLU A 76 23.17 -13.82 5.03
CA GLU A 76 23.12 -12.37 5.08
C GLU A 76 22.73 -11.86 6.46
N ARG A 77 23.40 -10.82 6.94
CA ARG A 77 22.99 -10.10 8.15
C ARG A 77 22.09 -8.94 7.76
N VAL A 78 20.98 -8.84 8.48
CA VAL A 78 20.01 -7.75 8.31
C VAL A 78 19.79 -7.07 9.66
N VAL A 79 19.44 -5.80 9.63
CA VAL A 79 19.06 -5.03 10.81
C VAL A 79 17.60 -4.66 10.67
N VAL A 80 16.83 -4.91 11.72
CA VAL A 80 15.43 -4.51 11.80
C VAL A 80 15.33 -3.29 12.69
N VAL A 81 14.62 -2.27 12.22
CA VAL A 81 14.28 -1.10 13.02
C VAL A 81 12.78 -1.07 13.27
N PHE A 82 12.40 -1.04 14.55
CA PHE A 82 11.04 -1.22 15.01
C PHE A 82 10.68 -0.10 16.01
N GLY A 83 9.67 0.70 15.67
CA GLY A 83 9.20 1.87 16.41
C GLY A 83 9.33 3.15 15.58
N TYR A 84 8.40 4.09 15.77
CA TYR A 84 8.34 5.33 14.99
C TYR A 84 9.66 6.13 15.01
N GLU A 85 10.29 6.31 16.18
CA GLU A 85 11.49 7.16 16.33
C GLU A 85 12.64 6.67 15.47
N VAL A 86 12.95 5.38 15.55
CA VAL A 86 14.09 4.78 14.82
C VAL A 86 13.77 4.66 13.33
N VAL A 87 12.52 4.40 12.96
CA VAL A 87 12.07 4.42 11.56
C VAL A 87 12.25 5.83 10.98
N ARG A 88 11.86 6.88 11.72
CA ARG A 88 12.05 8.28 11.33
C ARG A 88 13.53 8.65 11.27
N GLU A 89 14.35 8.18 12.20
CA GLU A 89 15.80 8.38 12.17
C GLU A 89 16.41 7.84 10.87
N VAL A 90 16.12 6.57 10.54
CA VAL A 90 16.67 5.88 9.36
C VAL A 90 16.16 6.49 8.06
N LEU A 91 14.85 6.74 7.96
CA LEU A 91 14.22 7.16 6.70
C LEU A 91 14.39 8.65 6.43
N VAL A 92 14.33 9.49 7.47
CA VAL A 92 14.26 10.95 7.34
C VAL A 92 15.54 11.60 7.84
N ASN A 93 15.83 11.52 9.14
CA ASN A 93 16.91 12.31 9.75
C ASN A 93 18.29 11.95 9.18
N ARG A 94 18.48 10.68 8.84
CA ARG A 94 19.75 10.13 8.34
C ARG A 94 19.57 9.42 7.00
N GLY A 95 18.57 9.85 6.23
CA GLY A 95 18.19 9.22 4.97
C GLY A 95 19.37 9.04 3.99
N ASP A 96 20.33 9.96 3.97
CA ASP A 96 21.55 9.91 3.14
C ASP A 96 22.42 8.68 3.39
N GLU A 97 22.43 8.18 4.63
CA GLU A 97 23.22 7.03 5.04
C GLU A 97 22.51 5.71 4.68
N PHE A 98 21.18 5.74 4.52
CA PHE A 98 20.30 4.59 4.29
C PHE A 98 19.49 4.69 2.99
N THR A 99 19.99 5.43 2.00
CA THR A 99 19.24 5.67 0.75
C THR A 99 19.25 4.45 -0.17
N ASP A 100 20.23 3.56 -0.10
CA ASP A 100 20.32 2.41 -1.00
C ASP A 100 19.26 1.35 -0.68
N ARG A 101 19.15 0.36 -1.57
CA ARG A 101 18.41 -0.88 -1.38
C ARG A 101 19.39 -1.99 -1.06
N GLY A 102 19.08 -2.73 0.01
CA GLY A 102 19.82 -3.93 0.36
C GLY A 102 19.63 -5.05 -0.67
N ARG A 103 20.34 -6.16 -0.49
CA ARG A 103 20.25 -7.31 -1.38
C ARG A 103 18.88 -8.00 -1.26
N PHE A 104 18.22 -8.20 -2.40
CA PHE A 104 16.93 -8.91 -2.47
C PHE A 104 16.93 -9.89 -3.65
N PRO A 105 17.33 -11.16 -3.44
CA PRO A 105 17.59 -12.10 -4.53
C PRO A 105 16.41 -12.32 -5.49
N LEU A 106 15.17 -12.25 -5.00
CA LEU A 106 13.99 -12.41 -5.84
C LEU A 106 13.87 -11.28 -6.87
N ALA A 107 14.07 -10.01 -6.45
CA ALA A 107 14.04 -8.87 -7.38
C ALA A 107 15.28 -8.78 -8.26
N GLU A 108 16.43 -9.26 -7.78
CA GLU A 108 17.65 -9.39 -8.60
C GLU A 108 17.39 -10.31 -9.80
N LYS A 109 16.67 -11.42 -9.60
CA LYS A 109 16.32 -12.34 -10.69
C LYS A 109 15.25 -11.80 -11.64
N THR A 110 14.28 -11.02 -11.16
CA THR A 110 13.18 -10.52 -12.01
C THR A 110 13.54 -9.25 -12.77
N ASN A 111 14.24 -8.30 -12.14
CA ASN A 111 14.49 -6.95 -12.66
C ASN A 111 15.98 -6.54 -12.64
N GLN A 112 16.91 -7.45 -12.33
CA GLN A 112 18.37 -7.19 -12.36
C GLN A 112 18.82 -5.98 -11.52
N ASN A 113 18.05 -5.64 -10.47
CA ASN A 113 18.25 -4.43 -9.66
C ASN A 113 18.21 -3.11 -10.46
N LEU A 114 17.48 -3.08 -11.58
CA LEU A 114 17.19 -1.87 -12.34
C LEU A 114 15.85 -1.25 -11.90
N GLY A 115 15.41 -0.19 -12.57
CA GLY A 115 14.12 0.45 -12.35
C GLY A 115 14.13 1.48 -11.21
N LEU A 116 12.97 1.77 -10.67
CA LEU A 116 12.76 2.76 -9.59
C LEU A 116 12.84 2.14 -8.19
N PHE A 117 12.51 0.86 -8.08
CA PHE A 117 12.35 0.19 -6.80
C PHE A 117 13.68 -0.27 -6.22
N MET A 118 14.48 -1.01 -6.99
CA MET A 118 15.63 -1.77 -6.50
C MET A 118 17.00 -1.22 -6.93
N SER A 119 17.05 -0.29 -7.88
CA SER A 119 18.31 0.34 -8.32
C SER A 119 18.94 1.23 -7.24
N ASN A 120 20.24 1.51 -7.39
CA ASN A 120 21.03 2.32 -6.45
C ASN A 120 21.87 3.39 -7.18
N GLY A 121 22.52 4.26 -6.40
CA GLY A 121 23.48 5.22 -6.91
C GLY A 121 22.92 6.17 -7.98
N GLU A 122 23.71 6.39 -9.02
CA GLU A 122 23.38 7.32 -10.11
C GLU A 122 22.19 6.85 -10.95
N THR A 123 22.12 5.55 -11.27
CA THR A 123 20.97 4.95 -11.99
C THR A 123 19.66 5.30 -11.30
N TRP A 124 19.57 5.07 -9.99
CA TRP A 124 18.36 5.40 -9.23
C TRP A 124 18.09 6.90 -9.20
N THR A 125 19.12 7.71 -8.96
CA THR A 125 18.98 9.17 -8.83
C THR A 125 18.45 9.79 -10.13
N GLN A 126 19.03 9.42 -11.27
CA GLN A 126 18.60 9.87 -12.60
C GLN A 126 17.20 9.34 -12.94
N THR A 127 16.95 8.03 -12.76
CA THR A 127 15.63 7.42 -13.04
C THR A 127 14.54 8.10 -12.21
N ARG A 128 14.74 8.28 -10.90
CA ARG A 128 13.75 8.92 -10.02
C ARG A 128 13.50 10.38 -10.39
N ARG A 129 14.57 11.14 -10.66
CA ARG A 129 14.44 12.56 -11.06
C ARG A 129 13.67 12.68 -12.37
N PHE A 130 14.01 11.86 -13.36
CA PHE A 130 13.30 11.78 -14.62
C PHE A 130 11.82 11.46 -14.37
N THR A 131 11.52 10.38 -13.65
CA THR A 131 10.14 9.98 -13.38
C THR A 131 9.33 11.05 -12.68
N LEU A 132 9.84 11.68 -11.63
CA LEU A 132 9.11 12.75 -10.94
C LEU A 132 8.83 13.95 -11.85
N THR A 133 9.77 14.28 -12.74
CA THR A 133 9.62 15.38 -13.70
C THR A 133 8.57 15.02 -14.74
N THR A 134 8.70 13.86 -15.38
CA THR A 134 7.80 13.37 -16.43
C THR A 134 6.37 13.19 -15.91
N LEU A 135 6.19 12.61 -14.72
CA LEU A 135 4.86 12.47 -14.10
C LEU A 135 4.18 13.82 -13.89
N ARG A 136 4.92 14.83 -13.43
CA ARG A 136 4.40 16.19 -13.26
C ARG A 136 4.03 16.84 -14.59
N ASP A 137 4.83 16.60 -15.63
CA ASP A 137 4.60 17.16 -16.96
C ASP A 137 3.36 16.55 -17.62
N PHE A 138 3.13 15.24 -17.44
CA PHE A 138 1.88 14.56 -17.83
C PHE A 138 0.71 14.78 -16.86
N GLY A 139 0.81 15.77 -15.97
CA GLY A 139 -0.33 16.28 -15.23
C GLY A 139 -0.52 15.72 -13.83
N MET A 140 0.41 14.93 -13.28
CA MET A 140 0.33 14.51 -11.89
C MET A 140 0.30 15.72 -10.96
N GLY A 141 -0.78 15.84 -10.17
CA GLY A 141 -1.02 17.00 -9.31
C GLY A 141 -1.65 18.20 -10.04
N ARG A 142 -2.11 18.04 -11.29
CA ARG A 142 -2.86 19.02 -12.06
C ARG A 142 -4.28 18.53 -12.36
N ARG A 143 -5.13 19.44 -12.84
CA ARG A 143 -6.53 19.18 -13.21
C ARG A 143 -6.71 18.09 -14.28
N SER A 144 -5.73 17.94 -15.19
CA SER A 144 -5.81 16.93 -16.26
C SER A 144 -5.85 15.49 -15.73
N VAL A 145 -5.05 15.15 -14.70
CA VAL A 145 -5.09 13.81 -14.09
C VAL A 145 -6.37 13.59 -13.28
N GLU A 146 -6.88 14.64 -12.63
CA GLU A 146 -8.19 14.56 -11.98
C GLU A 146 -9.31 14.22 -12.97
N GLU A 147 -9.34 14.90 -14.12
CA GLU A 147 -10.32 14.65 -15.19
C GLU A 147 -10.21 13.22 -15.73
N GLN A 148 -8.99 12.70 -15.91
CA GLN A 148 -8.75 11.31 -16.28
C GLN A 148 -9.28 10.32 -15.24
N ILE A 149 -9.03 10.56 -13.94
CA ILE A 149 -9.54 9.70 -12.86
C ILE A 149 -11.07 9.77 -12.81
N GLN A 150 -11.66 10.95 -12.99
CA GLN A 150 -13.12 11.11 -13.05
C GLN A 150 -13.74 10.36 -14.24
N GLU A 151 -13.10 10.39 -15.41
CA GLU A 151 -13.55 9.63 -16.57
C GLU A 151 -13.49 8.11 -16.32
N GLU A 152 -12.40 7.62 -15.71
CA GLU A 152 -12.28 6.23 -15.30
C GLU A 152 -13.38 5.87 -14.30
N THR A 153 -13.62 6.75 -13.33
CA THR A 153 -14.65 6.61 -12.30
C THR A 153 -16.03 6.46 -12.93
N ARG A 154 -16.39 7.28 -13.94
CA ARG A 154 -17.66 7.14 -14.67
C ARG A 154 -17.80 5.77 -15.33
N THR A 155 -16.72 5.22 -15.86
CA THR A 155 -16.73 3.88 -16.48
C THR A 155 -16.85 2.80 -15.41
N LEU A 156 -16.09 2.88 -14.32
CA LEU A 156 -16.20 1.98 -13.18
C LEU A 156 -17.62 1.93 -12.62
N LEU A 157 -18.26 3.09 -12.40
CA LEU A 157 -19.64 3.15 -11.89
C LEU A 157 -20.65 2.49 -12.83
N ARG A 158 -20.46 2.58 -14.15
CA ARG A 158 -21.29 1.86 -15.14
C ARG A 158 -21.12 0.35 -15.03
N GLU A 159 -19.89 -0.15 -14.89
CA GLU A 159 -19.64 -1.58 -14.69
C GLU A 159 -20.22 -2.08 -13.37
N LEU A 160 -20.09 -1.29 -12.28
CA LEU A 160 -20.72 -1.61 -11.00
C LEU A 160 -22.25 -1.67 -11.10
N ALA A 161 -22.87 -0.74 -11.83
CA ALA A 161 -24.33 -0.73 -12.02
C ALA A 161 -24.84 -1.97 -12.77
N ARG A 162 -24.06 -2.52 -13.71
CA ARG A 162 -24.40 -3.75 -14.44
C ARG A 162 -24.51 -4.98 -13.55
N THR A 163 -23.90 -4.95 -12.37
CA THR A 163 -24.03 -6.06 -11.41
C THR A 163 -25.42 -6.14 -10.78
N GLN A 164 -26.24 -5.09 -10.92
CA GLN A 164 -27.63 -5.05 -10.43
C GLN A 164 -27.76 -5.42 -8.94
N GLY A 165 -26.74 -5.08 -8.14
CA GLY A 165 -26.70 -5.40 -6.71
C GLY A 165 -26.39 -6.87 -6.39
N GLN A 166 -26.10 -7.71 -7.39
CA GLN A 166 -25.71 -9.10 -7.18
C GLN A 166 -24.31 -9.18 -6.52
N PRO A 167 -24.07 -10.19 -5.67
CA PRO A 167 -22.77 -10.38 -5.03
C PRO A 167 -21.71 -10.80 -6.05
N PHE A 168 -20.56 -10.14 -6.03
CA PHE A 168 -19.40 -10.53 -6.83
C PHE A 168 -18.10 -10.07 -6.15
N ASN A 169 -16.96 -10.61 -6.58
CA ASN A 169 -15.64 -10.15 -6.14
C ASN A 169 -15.18 -8.94 -6.97
N PRO A 170 -15.01 -7.74 -6.37
CA PRO A 170 -14.71 -6.52 -7.10
C PRO A 170 -13.21 -6.33 -7.39
N ALA A 171 -12.33 -7.20 -6.88
CA ALA A 171 -10.89 -6.99 -6.89
C ALA A 171 -10.34 -6.68 -8.28
N THR A 172 -10.67 -7.49 -9.29
CA THR A 172 -10.19 -7.28 -10.67
C THR A 172 -10.76 -6.01 -11.29
N LEU A 173 -12.02 -5.68 -11.02
CA LEU A 173 -12.67 -4.49 -11.56
C LEU A 173 -12.06 -3.21 -10.98
N LEU A 174 -11.86 -3.16 -9.66
CA LEU A 174 -11.20 -2.05 -8.99
C LEU A 174 -9.75 -1.91 -9.46
N SER A 175 -9.01 -3.02 -9.55
CA SER A 175 -7.62 -3.00 -10.04
C SER A 175 -7.54 -2.49 -11.48
N ALA A 176 -8.47 -2.88 -12.35
CA ALA A 176 -8.52 -2.37 -13.73
C ALA A 176 -8.77 -0.86 -13.78
N ALA A 177 -9.66 -0.33 -12.92
CA ALA A 177 -9.90 1.11 -12.84
C ALA A 177 -8.65 1.87 -12.39
N VAL A 178 -7.97 1.39 -11.35
CA VAL A 178 -6.76 2.02 -10.82
C VAL A 178 -5.61 1.91 -11.82
N GLY A 179 -5.42 0.72 -12.37
CA GLY A 179 -4.44 0.40 -13.39
C GLY A 179 -4.60 1.29 -14.62
N ASN A 180 -5.82 1.51 -15.10
CA ASN A 180 -6.05 2.36 -16.27
C ASN A 180 -5.61 3.82 -16.06
N ALA A 181 -5.69 4.34 -14.85
CA ALA A 181 -5.20 5.68 -14.57
C ALA A 181 -3.66 5.77 -14.66
N ILE A 182 -2.91 4.71 -14.31
CA ILE A 182 -1.46 4.67 -14.57
C ILE A 182 -1.15 4.31 -16.04
N CYS A 183 -1.93 3.44 -16.69
CA CYS A 183 -1.75 3.07 -18.10
C CYS A 183 -1.84 4.29 -19.01
N ARG A 184 -2.76 5.22 -18.74
CA ARG A 184 -2.87 6.48 -19.50
C ARG A 184 -1.63 7.34 -19.40
N ILE A 185 -0.98 7.35 -18.24
CA ILE A 185 0.26 8.10 -18.02
C ILE A 185 1.44 7.38 -18.67
N LEU A 186 1.45 6.04 -18.63
CA LEU A 186 2.56 5.22 -19.11
C LEU A 186 2.58 5.02 -20.62
N PHE A 187 1.41 4.80 -21.23
CA PHE A 187 1.25 4.33 -22.60
C PHE A 187 0.27 5.19 -23.43
N GLY A 188 -0.22 6.30 -22.86
CA GLY A 188 -1.17 7.18 -23.54
C GLY A 188 -2.58 6.57 -23.73
N GLU A 189 -2.82 5.35 -23.24
CA GLU A 189 -4.05 4.60 -23.51
C GLU A 189 -4.67 3.97 -22.26
N ARG A 190 -5.93 3.53 -22.41
CA ARG A 190 -6.66 2.74 -21.40
C ARG A 190 -7.02 1.38 -21.96
N PHE A 191 -7.15 0.39 -21.10
CA PHE A 191 -7.63 -0.94 -21.47
C PHE A 191 -9.12 -1.10 -21.15
N GLY A 192 -9.80 -1.88 -21.99
CA GLY A 192 -11.19 -2.25 -21.75
C GLY A 192 -11.32 -3.15 -20.52
N TYR A 193 -12.39 -3.00 -19.74
CA TYR A 193 -12.64 -3.88 -18.59
C TYR A 193 -12.91 -5.34 -19.00
N GLY A 194 -13.37 -5.56 -20.24
CA GLY A 194 -13.54 -6.87 -20.85
C GLY A 194 -12.35 -7.34 -21.70
N ASP A 195 -11.24 -6.61 -21.72
CA ASP A 195 -10.04 -7.02 -22.44
C ASP A 195 -9.41 -8.24 -21.73
N GLU A 196 -9.43 -9.39 -22.40
CA GLU A 196 -8.96 -10.64 -21.81
C GLU A 196 -7.42 -10.67 -21.61
N GLU A 197 -6.64 -9.99 -22.46
CA GLU A 197 -5.19 -9.88 -22.29
C GLU A 197 -4.88 -9.02 -21.05
N TYR A 198 -5.53 -7.86 -20.93
CA TYR A 198 -5.34 -6.98 -19.77
C TYR A 198 -5.82 -7.62 -18.45
N ARG A 199 -6.96 -8.31 -18.47
CA ARG A 199 -7.44 -9.08 -17.31
C ARG A 199 -6.48 -10.18 -16.92
N LEU A 200 -5.81 -10.81 -17.88
CA LEU A 200 -4.79 -11.83 -17.61
C LEU A 200 -3.55 -11.18 -16.98
N VAL A 201 -3.10 -10.02 -17.50
CA VAL A 201 -2.02 -9.21 -16.91
C VAL A 201 -2.30 -8.90 -15.44
N LEU A 202 -3.46 -8.36 -15.11
CA LEU A 202 -3.85 -8.03 -13.72
C LEU A 202 -3.90 -9.27 -12.82
N ARG A 203 -4.41 -10.40 -13.32
CA ARG A 203 -4.44 -11.67 -12.56
C ARG A 203 -3.04 -12.21 -12.28
N ARG A 204 -2.11 -12.11 -13.23
CA ARG A 204 -0.72 -12.56 -13.08
C ARG A 204 0.06 -11.68 -12.11
N LEU A 205 -0.20 -10.37 -12.14
CA LEU A 205 0.31 -9.43 -11.13
C LEU A 205 -0.16 -9.79 -9.72
N ALA A 206 -1.47 -10.02 -9.55
CA ALA A 206 -2.06 -10.47 -8.30
C ALA A 206 -1.41 -11.74 -7.74
N GLU A 207 -1.21 -12.73 -8.62
CA GLU A 207 -0.58 -13.99 -8.28
C GLU A 207 0.89 -13.76 -7.86
N ASN A 208 1.63 -12.89 -8.54
CA ASN A 208 3.00 -12.56 -8.16
C ASN A 208 3.09 -11.95 -6.76
N PHE A 209 2.28 -10.96 -6.42
CA PHE A 209 2.29 -10.38 -5.06
C PHE A 209 1.99 -11.42 -3.97
N ARG A 210 1.06 -12.35 -4.25
CA ARG A 210 0.75 -13.47 -3.35
C ARG A 210 1.94 -14.44 -3.24
N LEU A 211 2.59 -14.78 -4.35
CA LEU A 211 3.75 -15.67 -4.40
C LEU A 211 4.98 -15.06 -3.71
N GLU A 212 5.25 -13.77 -3.91
CA GLU A 212 6.33 -13.02 -3.25
C GLU A 212 6.15 -12.99 -1.73
N SER A 213 4.92 -12.79 -1.27
CA SER A 213 4.58 -12.77 0.16
C SER A 213 4.42 -14.17 0.76
N SER A 214 4.47 -15.24 -0.05
CA SER A 214 4.34 -16.63 0.41
C SER A 214 5.63 -17.16 1.06
N ILE A 215 5.53 -18.28 1.78
CA ILE A 215 6.70 -18.97 2.36
C ILE A 215 7.74 -19.32 1.29
N ALA A 216 7.30 -19.76 0.10
CA ALA A 216 8.22 -20.10 -0.99
C ALA A 216 8.98 -18.87 -1.52
N GLY A 217 8.28 -17.72 -1.66
CA GLY A 217 8.91 -16.45 -2.03
C GLY A 217 9.92 -15.96 -0.99
N GLN A 218 9.58 -16.07 0.30
CA GLN A 218 10.49 -15.74 1.39
C GLN A 218 11.71 -16.68 1.43
N LEU A 219 11.51 -17.99 1.21
CA LEU A 219 12.60 -18.96 1.11
C LEU A 219 13.55 -18.67 -0.05
N TYR A 220 13.03 -18.21 -1.19
CA TYR A 220 13.85 -17.80 -2.33
C TYR A 220 14.83 -16.68 -1.94
N ASN A 221 14.39 -15.70 -1.15
CA ASN A 221 15.26 -14.62 -0.68
C ASN A 221 16.34 -15.07 0.32
N ILE A 222 16.17 -16.23 0.95
CA ILE A 222 17.10 -16.78 1.96
C ILE A 222 18.09 -17.75 1.31
N LEU A 223 17.60 -18.63 0.41
CA LEU A 223 18.37 -19.72 -0.21
C LEU A 223 18.18 -19.74 -1.74
N PRO A 224 18.52 -18.66 -2.47
CA PRO A 224 18.22 -18.55 -3.90
C PRO A 224 18.82 -19.69 -4.71
N GLY A 225 20.11 -20.02 -4.50
CA GLY A 225 20.78 -21.08 -5.27
C GLY A 225 20.21 -22.49 -5.06
N LEU A 226 19.60 -22.78 -3.90
CA LEU A 226 18.87 -24.04 -3.70
C LEU A 226 17.51 -23.97 -4.40
N MET A 227 16.77 -22.88 -4.17
CA MET A 227 15.43 -22.69 -4.71
C MET A 227 15.41 -22.62 -6.25
N ASP A 228 16.48 -22.14 -6.89
CA ASP A 228 16.63 -22.16 -8.34
C ASP A 228 16.53 -23.55 -8.96
N ARG A 229 17.02 -24.57 -8.23
CA ARG A 229 17.04 -25.97 -8.69
C ARG A 229 15.77 -26.74 -8.34
N LEU A 230 14.97 -26.22 -7.41
CA LEU A 230 13.77 -26.89 -6.94
C LEU A 230 12.53 -26.48 -7.77
N PRO A 231 11.67 -27.44 -8.13
CA PRO A 231 10.34 -27.11 -8.62
C PRO A 231 9.51 -26.50 -7.48
N GLY A 232 8.57 -25.62 -7.83
CA GLY A 232 7.70 -25.02 -6.82
C GLY A 232 6.94 -23.80 -7.30
N PRO A 233 6.08 -23.25 -6.43
CA PRO A 233 5.24 -22.09 -6.76
C PRO A 233 6.06 -20.83 -7.06
N HIS A 234 7.28 -20.69 -6.55
CA HIS A 234 8.19 -19.59 -6.89
C HIS A 234 8.61 -19.60 -8.37
N GLN A 235 8.57 -20.76 -9.05
CA GLN A 235 8.83 -20.81 -10.50
C GLN A 235 7.67 -20.23 -11.32
N THR A 236 6.43 -20.27 -10.80
CA THR A 236 5.29 -19.57 -11.41
C THR A 236 5.50 -18.07 -11.42
N LEU A 237 6.10 -17.51 -10.37
CA LEU A 237 6.43 -16.08 -10.30
C LEU A 237 7.32 -15.66 -11.46
N PHE A 238 8.38 -16.41 -11.77
CA PHE A 238 9.27 -16.08 -12.89
C PHE A 238 8.57 -16.21 -14.25
N ARG A 239 7.70 -17.21 -14.43
CA ARG A 239 6.89 -17.36 -15.65
C ARG A 239 5.93 -16.19 -15.84
N ASN A 240 5.24 -15.81 -14.77
CA ASN A 240 4.37 -14.64 -14.75
C ASN A 240 5.17 -13.35 -15.04
N ASN A 241 6.35 -13.20 -14.44
CA ASN A 241 7.23 -12.05 -14.69
C ASN A 241 7.65 -11.97 -16.16
N SER A 242 8.05 -13.09 -16.79
CA SER A 242 8.36 -13.13 -18.22
C SER A 242 7.16 -12.73 -19.08
N PHE A 243 5.95 -13.18 -18.75
CA PHE A 243 4.72 -12.77 -19.44
C PHE A 243 4.50 -11.26 -19.35
N LEU A 244 4.64 -10.68 -18.15
CA LEU A 244 4.48 -9.24 -17.93
C LEU A 244 5.54 -8.42 -18.66
N GLN A 245 6.79 -8.87 -18.64
CA GLN A 245 7.88 -8.23 -19.38
C GLN A 245 7.64 -8.27 -20.89
N ASN A 246 7.09 -9.36 -21.44
CA ASN A 246 6.73 -9.45 -22.85
C ASN A 246 5.59 -8.49 -23.22
N PHE A 247 4.57 -8.37 -22.35
CA PHE A 247 3.49 -7.39 -22.53
C PHE A 247 4.06 -5.96 -22.60
N LEU A 248 4.95 -5.60 -21.68
CA LEU A 248 5.60 -4.27 -21.68
C LEU A 248 6.52 -4.08 -22.89
N ALA A 249 7.27 -5.11 -23.30
CA ALA A 249 8.13 -5.05 -24.47
C ALA A 249 7.33 -4.81 -25.77
N LYS A 250 6.12 -5.39 -25.87
CA LYS A 250 5.19 -5.11 -26.97
C LYS A 250 4.79 -3.62 -26.98
N LYS A 251 4.48 -3.04 -25.82
CA LYS A 251 4.18 -1.60 -25.69
C LYS A 251 5.36 -0.71 -26.07
N VAL A 252 6.57 -1.07 -25.66
CA VAL A 252 7.80 -0.38 -26.09
C VAL A 252 7.93 -0.41 -27.62
N ALA A 253 7.77 -1.57 -28.25
CA ALA A 253 7.88 -1.70 -29.71
C ALA A 253 6.82 -0.88 -30.47
N GLU A 254 5.57 -0.86 -29.98
CA GLU A 254 4.48 -0.05 -30.54
C GLU A 254 4.81 1.46 -30.50
N HIS A 255 5.42 1.93 -29.41
CA HIS A 255 5.82 3.34 -29.27
C HIS A 255 7.04 3.67 -30.12
N GLU A 256 8.05 2.79 -30.18
CA GLU A 256 9.22 2.96 -31.04
C GLU A 256 8.85 3.12 -32.52
N ALA A 257 7.83 2.39 -32.99
CA ALA A 257 7.36 2.46 -34.38
C ALA A 257 6.69 3.79 -34.74
N THR A 258 6.21 4.55 -33.74
CA THR A 258 5.40 5.76 -33.91
C THR A 258 5.99 6.97 -33.18
N LEU A 259 7.25 6.88 -32.75
CA LEU A 259 7.91 7.87 -31.90
C LEU A 259 8.12 9.19 -32.63
N ASP A 260 7.58 10.27 -32.06
CA ASP A 260 7.86 11.65 -32.46
C ASP A 260 8.72 12.33 -31.38
N LEU A 261 9.94 12.74 -31.75
CA LEU A 261 10.88 13.39 -30.84
C LEU A 261 10.45 14.81 -30.42
N GLY A 262 9.56 15.45 -31.17
CA GLY A 262 9.07 16.80 -30.89
C GLY A 262 7.83 16.82 -29.98
N ALA A 263 7.10 15.72 -29.90
CA ALA A 263 5.80 15.64 -29.23
C ALA A 263 5.59 14.31 -28.50
N PRO A 264 6.29 14.08 -27.36
CA PRO A 264 6.11 12.85 -26.59
C PRO A 264 4.68 12.73 -26.06
N ARG A 265 4.02 11.61 -26.36
CA ARG A 265 2.60 11.37 -26.01
C ARG A 265 2.39 11.03 -24.53
N ASP A 266 3.35 10.32 -23.95
CA ASP A 266 3.28 9.73 -22.61
C ASP A 266 4.67 9.51 -22.00
N PHE A 267 4.72 8.88 -20.83
CA PHE A 267 5.95 8.57 -20.13
C PHE A 267 6.93 7.74 -20.96
N LEU A 268 6.43 6.75 -21.71
CA LEU A 268 7.24 5.85 -22.51
C LEU A 268 7.92 6.63 -23.65
N ASP A 269 7.16 7.44 -24.40
CA ASP A 269 7.72 8.31 -25.42
C ASP A 269 8.74 9.30 -24.84
N ALA A 270 8.44 9.93 -23.70
CA ALA A 270 9.36 10.86 -23.06
C ALA A 270 10.69 10.17 -22.68
N PHE A 271 10.63 8.91 -22.22
CA PHE A 271 11.82 8.14 -21.89
C PHE A 271 12.60 7.78 -23.16
N LEU A 272 11.94 7.33 -24.22
CA LEU A 272 12.55 7.03 -25.51
C LEU A 272 13.21 8.27 -26.14
N CYS A 273 12.53 9.43 -26.08
CA CYS A 273 13.10 10.71 -26.50
C CYS A 273 14.37 11.04 -25.74
N ARG A 274 14.36 10.85 -24.41
CA ARG A 274 15.54 11.09 -23.57
C ARG A 274 16.69 10.14 -23.90
N MET A 275 16.40 8.86 -24.18
CA MET A 275 17.41 7.90 -24.65
C MET A 275 18.03 8.32 -25.98
N GLN A 276 17.27 8.88 -26.91
CA GLN A 276 17.81 9.39 -28.18
C GLN A 276 18.68 10.63 -27.99
N GLN A 277 18.28 11.55 -27.10
CA GLN A 277 19.07 12.74 -26.77
C GLN A 277 20.43 12.40 -26.14
N GLU A 278 20.50 11.31 -25.37
CA GLU A 278 21.74 10.88 -24.70
C GLU A 278 22.55 9.85 -25.49
N LYS A 279 22.20 9.54 -26.75
CA LYS A 279 22.85 8.48 -27.54
C LYS A 279 24.39 8.61 -27.65
N GLY A 280 24.91 9.84 -27.63
CA GLY A 280 26.36 10.10 -27.67
C GLY A 280 27.11 9.86 -26.35
N ASN A 281 26.41 9.90 -25.22
CA ASN A 281 26.96 9.59 -23.89
C ASN A 281 25.82 9.14 -22.96
N PRO A 282 25.34 7.89 -23.10
CA PRO A 282 24.14 7.45 -22.41
C PRO A 282 24.41 7.33 -20.91
N GLY A 283 23.67 8.11 -20.11
CA GLY A 283 23.68 7.97 -18.66
C GLY A 283 23.30 6.54 -18.24
N PRO A 284 23.70 6.11 -17.03
CA PRO A 284 23.41 4.75 -16.57
C PRO A 284 21.91 4.44 -16.44
N ALA A 285 21.05 5.46 -16.37
CA ALA A 285 19.60 5.30 -16.28
C ALA A 285 18.88 5.16 -17.64
N PHE A 286 19.39 5.74 -18.71
CA PHE A 286 18.66 5.85 -19.98
C PHE A 286 19.06 4.75 -20.96
N ARG A 287 18.81 3.50 -20.54
CA ARG A 287 19.06 2.27 -21.30
C ARG A 287 17.79 1.45 -21.43
N ARG A 288 17.72 0.59 -22.45
CA ARG A 288 16.52 -0.22 -22.75
C ARG A 288 16.12 -1.10 -21.58
N GLU A 289 17.08 -1.71 -20.90
CA GLU A 289 16.85 -2.61 -19.76
C GLU A 289 16.26 -1.84 -18.58
N ASN A 290 16.77 -0.63 -18.33
CA ASN A 290 16.26 0.21 -17.25
C ASN A 290 14.90 0.83 -17.59
N LEU A 291 14.62 1.12 -18.88
CA LEU A 291 13.27 1.48 -19.34
C LEU A 291 12.28 0.37 -19.03
N GLN A 292 12.56 -0.88 -19.44
CA GLN A 292 11.68 -2.02 -19.17
C GLN A 292 11.44 -2.21 -17.66
N ALA A 293 12.51 -2.18 -16.85
CA ALA A 293 12.39 -2.28 -15.40
C ALA A 293 11.60 -1.11 -14.79
N THR A 294 11.77 0.12 -15.29
CA THR A 294 11.04 1.30 -14.81
C THR A 294 9.56 1.23 -15.15
N LEU A 295 9.21 0.84 -16.38
CA LEU A 295 7.82 0.61 -16.79
C LEU A 295 7.17 -0.47 -15.94
N PHE A 296 7.89 -1.58 -15.71
CA PHE A 296 7.41 -2.67 -14.86
C PHE A 296 7.14 -2.17 -13.43
N ASP A 297 8.10 -1.48 -12.82
CA ASP A 297 7.94 -0.94 -11.46
C ASP A 297 6.75 0.02 -11.37
N MET A 298 6.58 0.92 -12.35
CA MET A 298 5.46 1.88 -12.34
C MET A 298 4.10 1.20 -12.58
N PHE A 299 4.04 0.23 -13.49
CA PHE A 299 2.84 -0.53 -13.78
C PHE A 299 2.41 -1.37 -12.58
N VAL A 300 3.34 -2.09 -11.96
CA VAL A 300 3.13 -2.87 -10.73
C VAL A 300 2.73 -1.96 -9.56
N ALA A 301 3.34 -0.78 -9.41
CA ALA A 301 2.97 0.17 -8.37
C ALA A 301 1.54 0.71 -8.53
N GLY A 302 1.13 0.91 -9.79
CA GLY A 302 -0.11 1.57 -10.16
C GLY A 302 -1.27 0.63 -10.48
N ASP A 303 -1.09 -0.70 -10.44
CA ASP A 303 -2.13 -1.69 -10.73
C ASP A 303 -3.27 -1.70 -9.68
N GLY A 304 -3.05 -1.05 -8.53
CA GLY A 304 -4.06 -0.86 -7.51
C GLY A 304 -4.27 -2.04 -6.56
N GLU A 305 -3.26 -2.87 -6.27
CA GLU A 305 -3.34 -3.89 -5.20
C GLU A 305 -3.92 -3.31 -3.88
N HIS A 306 -3.60 -2.05 -3.60
CA HIS A 306 -4.10 -1.24 -2.47
C HIS A 306 -5.65 -1.17 -2.38
N GLN A 307 -6.38 -1.40 -3.48
CA GLN A 307 -7.84 -1.32 -3.56
C GLN A 307 -8.53 -2.69 -3.59
N ARG A 308 -7.77 -3.78 -3.51
CA ARG A 308 -8.34 -5.14 -3.39
C ARG A 308 -8.76 -5.49 -1.97
N HIS A 309 -8.55 -4.59 -1.02
CA HIS A 309 -9.08 -4.79 0.32
C HIS A 309 -10.59 -4.63 0.31
N PRO A 310 -11.32 -5.44 1.10
CA PRO A 310 -12.74 -5.21 1.30
C PRO A 310 -12.97 -3.76 1.71
N PRO A 311 -13.87 -3.02 1.02
CA PRO A 311 -14.29 -1.74 1.56
C PRO A 311 -14.85 -2.01 2.95
N LEU A 312 -14.56 -1.11 3.88
CA LEU A 312 -14.93 -1.31 5.27
C LEU A 312 -16.45 -1.22 5.39
N LEU A 313 -17.09 -2.39 5.29
CA LEU A 313 -18.53 -2.55 5.20
C LEU A 313 -19.20 -2.34 6.57
N PRO A 314 -20.51 -2.01 6.55
CA PRO A 314 -21.28 -1.88 7.76
C PRO A 314 -21.27 -3.08 8.72
N ASP A 315 -21.30 -4.29 8.17
CA ASP A 315 -21.42 -5.53 8.94
C ASP A 315 -20.09 -6.26 9.14
N ALA A 316 -18.96 -5.60 8.82
CA ALA A 316 -17.64 -6.14 9.11
C ALA A 316 -17.43 -6.16 10.64
N ALA A 317 -17.50 -7.35 11.24
CA ALA A 317 -17.25 -7.51 12.67
C ALA A 317 -15.78 -7.70 12.96
N ALA A 318 -15.36 -7.04 14.05
CA ALA A 318 -14.04 -7.08 14.65
C ALA A 318 -13.53 -8.52 14.87
N GLY A 319 -12.47 -8.85 14.13
CA GLY A 319 -11.45 -9.79 14.55
C GLY A 319 -10.35 -9.08 15.33
N ALA A 320 -10.69 -8.25 16.32
CA ALA A 320 -9.72 -8.00 17.39
C ALA A 320 -9.49 -9.35 18.08
N PRO A 321 -8.25 -9.75 18.40
CA PRO A 321 -8.04 -10.96 19.19
C PRO A 321 -8.88 -10.80 20.46
N ARG A 322 -9.88 -11.69 20.65
CA ARG A 322 -10.54 -11.83 21.94
C ARG A 322 -9.39 -12.03 22.94
N GLY A 323 -9.26 -11.10 23.87
CA GLY A 323 -8.32 -11.22 24.97
C GLY A 323 -8.53 -12.60 25.59
N GLY A 324 -7.56 -13.48 25.41
CA GLY A 324 -7.49 -14.69 26.22
C GLY A 324 -7.44 -14.23 27.67
N ARG A 325 -8.34 -14.79 28.49
CA ARG A 325 -8.29 -14.63 29.94
C ARG A 325 -6.86 -14.86 30.41
N TRP A 326 -6.31 -13.86 31.07
CA TRP A 326 -5.10 -13.98 31.85
C TRP A 326 -5.48 -14.62 33.19
N ASP A 327 -5.42 -15.94 33.24
CA ASP A 327 -5.38 -16.66 34.51
C ASP A 327 -3.96 -17.23 34.65
N GLY A 328 -3.14 -16.61 35.50
CA GLY A 328 -1.83 -17.13 35.90
C GLY A 328 -0.68 -16.13 35.90
N ALA A 329 -0.59 -15.32 36.96
CA ALA A 329 0.68 -14.74 37.40
C ALA A 329 0.72 -14.73 38.94
N PRO A 330 1.75 -15.27 39.60
CA PRO A 330 2.11 -14.85 40.94
C PRO A 330 3.21 -13.77 40.86
N GLY A 331 3.07 -12.73 41.68
CA GLY A 331 4.15 -11.80 42.03
C GLY A 331 3.88 -10.33 41.67
N ARG A 332 3.19 -9.61 42.56
CA ARG A 332 3.07 -8.14 42.56
C ARG A 332 4.39 -7.48 42.96
N VAL A 333 4.76 -6.36 42.33
CA VAL A 333 5.27 -5.16 43.01
C VAL A 333 4.85 -3.89 42.24
N GLY A 334 4.08 -3.00 42.91
CA GLY A 334 3.97 -1.54 42.70
C GLY A 334 3.40 -1.00 41.37
N GLY A 335 2.09 -0.68 41.31
CA GLY A 335 1.44 -0.09 40.13
C GLY A 335 0.76 1.25 40.38
N THR A 336 0.99 2.21 39.48
CA THR A 336 0.03 3.26 39.13
C THR A 336 -1.29 2.63 38.67
N PRO A 337 -2.46 3.25 38.93
CA PRO A 337 -3.74 2.68 38.53
C PRO A 337 -3.79 2.44 37.02
N PRO A 338 -4.37 1.32 36.56
CA PRO A 338 -4.52 1.05 35.14
C PRO A 338 -5.36 2.15 34.49
N PRO A 339 -5.01 2.60 33.26
CA PRO A 339 -5.80 3.60 32.55
C PRO A 339 -7.24 3.10 32.36
N PRO A 340 -8.23 4.00 32.35
CA PRO A 340 -9.63 3.63 32.17
C PRO A 340 -9.83 2.86 30.86
N PRO A 341 -10.79 1.92 30.82
CA PRO A 341 -11.08 1.14 29.62
C PRO A 341 -11.39 2.10 28.45
N PRO A 342 -10.87 1.80 27.25
CA PRO A 342 -11.08 2.68 26.11
C PRO A 342 -12.56 2.82 25.78
N ALA A 343 -12.97 4.03 25.39
CA ALA A 343 -14.28 4.27 24.81
C ALA A 343 -14.54 3.29 23.64
N PRO A 344 -15.76 2.75 23.51
CA PRO A 344 -16.05 1.76 22.48
C PRO A 344 -15.73 2.31 21.08
N THR A 345 -15.05 1.49 20.29
CA THR A 345 -14.79 1.77 18.87
C THR A 345 -16.14 1.84 18.15
N PRO A 346 -16.42 2.88 17.35
CA PRO A 346 -17.64 2.90 16.54
C PRO A 346 -17.61 1.71 15.57
N PRO A 347 -18.74 1.00 15.37
CA PRO A 347 -18.80 -0.07 14.38
C PRO A 347 -18.54 0.49 12.98
N LEU A 348 -17.93 -0.32 12.09
CA LEU A 348 -17.56 0.09 10.73
C LEU A 348 -18.76 0.62 9.92
N SER A 349 -19.98 0.17 10.22
CA SER A 349 -21.26 0.72 9.74
C SER A 349 -21.45 2.18 9.99
N LEU A 350 -21.13 2.61 11.21
CA LEU A 350 -21.28 4.00 11.61
C LEU A 350 -20.27 4.87 10.86
N SER A 351 -19.07 4.35 10.57
CA SER A 351 -18.04 5.08 9.82
C SER A 351 -18.42 5.26 8.35
N ALA A 352 -18.86 4.21 7.66
CA ALA A 352 -19.30 4.30 6.27
C ALA A 352 -20.55 5.20 6.11
N ALA A 353 -21.48 5.15 7.06
CA ALA A 353 -22.65 6.03 7.08
C ALA A 353 -22.26 7.52 7.26
N LYS A 354 -21.28 7.81 8.12
CA LYS A 354 -20.76 9.18 8.30
C LYS A 354 -20.06 9.73 7.06
N VAL A 355 -19.29 8.89 6.34
CA VAL A 355 -18.70 9.29 5.05
C VAL A 355 -19.80 9.65 4.05
N ARG A 356 -20.85 8.84 3.95
CA ARG A 356 -21.99 9.13 3.07
C ARG A 356 -22.72 10.42 3.46
N GLY A 357 -23.01 10.62 4.74
CA GLY A 357 -23.65 11.84 5.22
C GLY A 357 -22.81 13.09 4.93
N GLU A 358 -21.48 12.99 5.00
CA GLU A 358 -20.58 14.07 4.61
C GLU A 358 -20.57 14.32 3.09
N ILE A 359 -20.55 13.24 2.28
CA ILE A 359 -20.69 13.32 0.81
C ILE A 359 -21.99 14.05 0.42
N GLU A 360 -23.12 13.64 0.99
CA GLU A 360 -24.43 14.23 0.70
C GLU A 360 -24.47 15.72 1.08
N ARG A 361 -23.92 16.07 2.25
CA ARG A 361 -23.86 17.46 2.72
C ARG A 361 -23.02 18.37 1.83
N VAL A 362 -21.86 17.89 1.36
CA VAL A 362 -20.88 18.74 0.64
C VAL A 362 -21.12 18.75 -0.87
N MET A 363 -21.49 17.61 -1.45
CA MET A 363 -21.53 17.43 -2.91
C MET A 363 -22.93 17.14 -3.44
N GLY A 364 -23.87 16.72 -2.59
CA GLY A 364 -25.16 16.19 -3.02
C GLY A 364 -25.00 14.96 -3.93
N THR A 365 -25.98 14.71 -4.79
CA THR A 365 -26.02 13.55 -5.71
C THR A 365 -25.96 13.94 -7.20
N GLU A 366 -26.01 15.23 -7.53
CA GLU A 366 -26.15 15.71 -8.91
C GLU A 366 -24.81 15.79 -9.65
N ARG A 367 -23.75 16.30 -9.00
CA ARG A 367 -22.43 16.45 -9.62
C ARG A 367 -21.44 15.35 -9.18
N PRO A 368 -20.48 14.97 -10.04
CA PRO A 368 -19.42 14.04 -9.65
C PRO A 368 -18.47 14.66 -8.60
N PRO A 369 -17.82 13.83 -7.76
CA PRO A 369 -16.79 14.30 -6.83
C PRO A 369 -15.56 14.88 -7.55
N ALA A 370 -14.96 15.90 -6.95
CA ALA A 370 -13.75 16.57 -7.41
C ALA A 370 -12.71 16.66 -6.29
N LEU A 371 -11.42 16.78 -6.62
CA LEU A 371 -10.35 16.89 -5.63
C LEU A 371 -10.47 18.18 -4.80
N GLY A 372 -11.10 19.22 -5.34
CA GLY A 372 -11.41 20.45 -4.61
C GLY A 372 -12.35 20.23 -3.41
N ASP A 373 -13.17 19.17 -3.42
CA ASP A 373 -14.10 18.86 -2.32
C ASP A 373 -13.40 18.38 -1.06
N ARG A 374 -12.17 17.86 -1.21
CA ARG A 374 -11.37 17.25 -0.14
C ARG A 374 -11.24 18.13 1.11
N GLY A 375 -11.04 19.43 0.93
CA GLY A 375 -10.86 20.38 2.03
C GLY A 375 -12.10 20.54 2.91
N ALA A 376 -13.28 20.26 2.37
CA ALA A 376 -14.57 20.35 3.08
C ALA A 376 -15.04 18.99 3.64
N MET A 377 -14.22 17.93 3.51
CA MET A 377 -14.59 16.56 3.88
C MET A 377 -13.61 15.92 4.88
N PRO A 378 -13.42 16.52 6.08
CA PRO A 378 -12.44 16.05 7.04
C PRO A 378 -12.69 14.62 7.54
N TYR A 379 -13.95 14.19 7.65
CA TYR A 379 -14.25 12.83 8.12
C TYR A 379 -13.88 11.77 7.07
N THR A 380 -14.15 12.05 5.80
CA THR A 380 -13.79 11.20 4.66
C THR A 380 -12.28 11.09 4.51
N GLU A 381 -11.57 12.21 4.67
CA GLU A 381 -10.10 12.23 4.71
C GLU A 381 -9.56 11.37 5.87
N ALA A 382 -10.12 11.53 7.07
CA ALA A 382 -9.75 10.75 8.22
C ALA A 382 -10.03 9.25 8.04
N PHE A 383 -11.15 8.90 7.40
CA PHE A 383 -11.50 7.53 7.06
C PHE A 383 -10.51 6.90 6.07
N ILE A 384 -10.12 7.62 5.01
CA ILE A 384 -9.11 7.15 4.05
C ILE A 384 -7.78 6.92 4.74
N HIS A 385 -7.32 7.87 5.58
CA HIS A 385 -6.06 7.72 6.31
C HIS A 385 -6.12 6.54 7.29
N GLU A 386 -7.24 6.37 8.00
CA GLU A 386 -7.41 5.23 8.90
C GLU A 386 -7.46 3.90 8.15
N ALA A 387 -8.07 3.85 6.96
CA ALA A 387 -8.07 2.66 6.12
C ALA A 387 -6.63 2.28 5.72
N GLN A 388 -5.82 3.25 5.28
CA GLN A 388 -4.42 2.99 4.95
C GLN A 388 -3.61 2.54 6.17
N ARG A 389 -3.82 3.16 7.34
CA ARG A 389 -3.14 2.81 8.59
C ARG A 389 -3.50 1.40 9.06
N TYR A 390 -4.78 1.06 9.03
CA TYR A 390 -5.31 -0.20 9.55
C TYR A 390 -4.99 -1.39 8.64
N LEU A 391 -5.16 -1.21 7.32
CA LEU A 391 -4.85 -2.24 6.32
C LEU A 391 -3.34 -2.51 6.23
N ASP A 392 -2.51 -1.48 6.50
CA ASP A 392 -1.07 -1.62 6.67
C ASP A 392 -0.43 -2.40 5.51
N LEU A 393 -0.66 -1.91 4.28
CA LEU A 393 -0.45 -2.71 3.07
C LEU A 393 0.98 -3.23 2.91
N VAL A 394 1.99 -2.42 3.26
CA VAL A 394 3.41 -2.77 3.12
C VAL A 394 4.06 -2.75 4.52
N PRO A 395 3.76 -3.75 5.37
CA PRO A 395 3.99 -3.63 6.81
C PRO A 395 5.48 -3.61 7.19
N LEU A 396 6.32 -4.29 6.41
CA LEU A 396 7.78 -4.31 6.62
C LEU A 396 8.53 -3.14 5.94
N GLY A 397 7.80 -2.29 5.20
CA GLY A 397 8.39 -1.33 4.30
C GLY A 397 9.25 -1.97 3.20
N PHE A 398 9.77 -1.16 2.29
CA PHE A 398 10.82 -1.60 1.38
C PHE A 398 12.18 -1.50 2.06
N ILE A 399 12.99 -2.56 1.92
CA ILE A 399 14.33 -2.64 2.50
C ILE A 399 15.20 -1.44 2.11
N ARG A 400 16.07 -1.04 3.03
CA ARG A 400 17.11 -0.03 2.80
C ARG A 400 18.49 -0.68 2.88
N GLY A 401 19.50 0.04 2.42
CA GLY A 401 20.89 -0.35 2.44
C GLY A 401 21.74 0.81 2.92
N THR A 402 22.76 0.52 3.73
CA THR A 402 23.76 1.53 4.11
C THR A 402 24.69 1.83 2.93
N VAL A 403 24.84 3.12 2.59
CA VAL A 403 25.39 3.56 1.29
C VAL A 403 26.92 3.66 1.28
N LYS A 404 27.50 4.44 2.20
CA LYS A 404 28.86 4.98 2.01
C LYS A 404 29.92 4.34 2.90
N ARG A 405 29.58 4.08 4.15
CA ARG A 405 30.49 3.69 5.23
C ARG A 405 29.73 2.99 6.34
N ASP A 406 30.48 2.42 7.26
CA ASP A 406 29.93 1.99 8.55
C ASP A 406 29.27 3.18 9.24
N THR A 407 28.05 2.99 9.72
CA THR A 407 27.21 4.05 10.28
C THR A 407 26.78 3.70 11.69
N GLN A 408 26.61 4.70 12.56
CA GLN A 408 26.01 4.49 13.87
C GLN A 408 24.50 4.36 13.72
N LEU A 409 23.80 3.62 14.59
CA LEU A 409 22.34 3.58 14.67
C LEU A 409 21.93 3.00 16.02
N GLY A 410 21.17 3.75 16.83
CA GLY A 410 20.75 3.28 18.16
C GLY A 410 21.91 2.87 19.08
N GLY A 411 23.07 3.54 18.95
CA GLY A 411 24.29 3.22 19.69
C GLY A 411 25.14 2.08 19.10
N PHE A 412 24.72 1.47 17.99
CA PHE A 412 25.43 0.36 17.34
C PHE A 412 26.13 0.78 16.05
N THR A 413 27.21 0.08 15.70
CA THR A 413 27.89 0.23 14.41
C THR A 413 27.30 -0.74 13.37
N ILE A 414 26.68 -0.19 12.34
CA ILE A 414 26.10 -0.90 11.20
C ILE A 414 27.08 -0.87 10.02
N PRO A 415 27.57 -2.01 9.53
CA PRO A 415 28.54 -2.06 8.43
C PRO A 415 27.97 -1.50 7.12
N LYS A 416 28.84 -0.95 6.27
CA LYS A 416 28.49 -0.61 4.88
C LYS A 416 27.88 -1.81 4.14
N GLY A 417 26.91 -1.55 3.27
CA GLY A 417 26.15 -2.56 2.51
C GLY A 417 25.14 -3.37 3.33
N CYS A 418 24.93 -3.08 4.62
CA CYS A 418 23.97 -3.81 5.44
C CYS A 418 22.52 -3.48 5.03
N THR A 419 21.69 -4.53 4.93
CA THR A 419 20.25 -4.41 4.66
C THR A 419 19.49 -4.03 5.93
N ILE A 420 18.67 -2.98 5.85
CA ILE A 420 17.82 -2.48 6.93
C ILE A 420 16.35 -2.72 6.59
N TYR A 421 15.56 -3.23 7.53
CA TYR A 421 14.11 -3.36 7.44
C TYR A 421 13.44 -2.26 8.27
N PRO A 422 12.94 -1.17 7.62
CA PRO A 422 12.18 -0.13 8.30
C PRO A 422 10.72 -0.57 8.48
N VAL A 423 10.40 -1.18 9.62
CA VAL A 423 9.08 -1.78 9.86
C VAL A 423 8.01 -0.70 9.99
N LEU A 424 7.37 -0.31 8.88
CA LEU A 424 6.36 0.75 8.84
C LEU A 424 5.17 0.46 9.75
N SER A 425 4.77 -0.81 9.85
CA SER A 425 3.72 -1.29 10.74
C SER A 425 3.93 -0.85 12.19
N SER A 426 5.18 -0.79 12.64
CA SER A 426 5.52 -0.37 14.01
C SER A 426 5.23 1.12 14.26
N ALA A 427 5.34 1.97 13.24
CA ALA A 427 4.95 3.37 13.31
C ALA A 427 3.42 3.54 13.18
N LEU A 428 2.81 2.84 12.22
CA LEU A 428 1.35 2.88 11.98
C LEU A 428 0.52 2.31 13.14
N ARG A 429 1.15 1.56 14.05
CA ARG A 429 0.55 0.97 15.24
C ARG A 429 1.18 1.49 16.54
N ASP A 430 1.91 2.61 16.50
CA ASP A 430 2.55 3.17 17.68
C ASP A 430 1.50 3.75 18.65
N PRO A 431 1.36 3.21 19.87
CA PRO A 431 0.35 3.65 20.82
C PRO A 431 0.57 5.09 21.33
N ARG A 432 1.77 5.67 21.11
CA ARG A 432 2.05 7.08 21.42
C ARG A 432 1.39 8.04 20.43
N HIS A 433 1.09 7.56 19.22
CA HIS A 433 0.47 8.37 18.15
C HIS A 433 -0.98 7.97 17.86
N PHE A 434 -1.37 6.73 18.14
CA PHE A 434 -2.69 6.19 17.82
C PHE A 434 -3.30 5.50 19.05
N LYS A 435 -4.46 5.98 19.53
CA LYS A 435 -5.16 5.43 20.69
C LYS A 435 -5.92 4.16 20.31
N ASN A 436 -5.57 3.02 20.90
CA ASN A 436 -6.06 1.70 20.48
C ASN A 436 -5.64 1.38 19.03
N PRO A 437 -4.33 1.29 18.74
CA PRO A 437 -3.80 1.17 17.38
C PRO A 437 -4.29 -0.08 16.63
N GLU A 438 -4.75 -1.10 17.34
CA GLU A 438 -5.29 -2.34 16.77
C GLU A 438 -6.75 -2.20 16.32
N ALA A 439 -7.42 -1.10 16.62
CA ALA A 439 -8.80 -0.83 16.24
C ALA A 439 -8.87 0.11 15.04
N PHE A 440 -9.87 -0.06 14.19
CA PHE A 440 -10.19 0.91 13.13
C PHE A 440 -10.99 2.07 13.73
N ASP A 441 -10.41 3.26 13.76
CA ASP A 441 -11.05 4.46 14.30
C ASP A 441 -10.61 5.74 13.52
N PRO A 442 -11.47 6.31 12.67
CA PRO A 442 -11.15 7.55 11.96
C PRO A 442 -10.79 8.73 12.87
N ARG A 443 -11.17 8.69 14.16
CA ARG A 443 -10.79 9.73 15.14
C ARG A 443 -9.28 9.84 15.36
N HIS A 444 -8.50 8.83 14.96
CA HIS A 444 -7.04 8.93 14.91
C HIS A 444 -6.53 10.11 14.07
N PHE A 445 -7.32 10.55 13.09
CA PHE A 445 -6.99 11.62 12.15
C PHE A 445 -7.95 12.81 12.25
N LEU A 446 -8.64 12.95 13.39
CA LEU A 446 -9.50 14.10 13.68
C LEU A 446 -8.98 14.84 14.92
N ASP A 447 -9.04 16.17 14.88
CA ASP A 447 -8.86 17.00 16.07
C ASP A 447 -10.16 17.09 16.91
N GLU A 448 -10.09 17.78 18.05
CA GLU A 448 -11.23 17.94 18.97
C GLU A 448 -12.42 18.67 18.34
N LYS A 449 -12.20 19.46 17.28
CA LYS A 449 -13.23 20.19 16.53
C LYS A 449 -13.78 19.38 15.35
N GLY A 450 -13.28 18.16 15.13
CA GLY A 450 -13.62 17.33 13.98
C GLY A 450 -12.93 17.74 12.68
N GLY A 451 -11.91 18.61 12.75
CA GLY A 451 -11.04 18.94 11.63
C GLY A 451 -10.04 17.81 11.35
N PHE A 452 -9.61 17.68 10.10
CA PHE A 452 -8.63 16.67 9.72
C PHE A 452 -7.24 16.99 10.30
N LYS A 453 -6.63 16.03 11.00
CA LYS A 453 -5.31 16.13 11.62
C LYS A 453 -4.37 15.05 11.08
N LYS A 454 -3.20 15.48 10.61
CA LYS A 454 -2.12 14.55 10.22
C LYS A 454 -1.37 14.05 11.45
N SER A 455 -0.93 12.78 11.39
CA SER A 455 0.01 12.19 12.35
C SER A 455 1.37 12.01 11.68
N GLU A 456 2.46 12.36 12.35
CA GLU A 456 3.80 12.13 11.82
C GLU A 456 4.15 10.63 11.71
N ALA A 457 3.51 9.78 12.51
CA ALA A 457 3.67 8.33 12.44
C ALA A 457 2.88 7.70 11.29
N PHE A 458 2.11 8.49 10.53
CA PHE A 458 1.40 8.03 9.34
C PHE A 458 2.33 7.99 8.13
N VAL A 459 2.99 6.85 7.93
CA VAL A 459 3.98 6.62 6.87
C VAL A 459 3.65 5.44 5.94
N PRO A 460 2.40 5.27 5.45
CA PRO A 460 2.06 4.14 4.57
C PRO A 460 2.80 4.18 3.22
N PHE A 461 3.27 5.36 2.81
CA PHE A 461 4.05 5.58 1.59
C PHE A 461 5.57 5.68 1.87
N SER A 462 6.03 5.15 3.00
CA SER A 462 7.38 5.36 3.54
C SER A 462 7.67 6.86 3.79
N ALA A 463 8.94 7.21 3.95
CA ALA A 463 9.38 8.58 4.17
C ALA A 463 10.79 8.83 3.58
N GLY A 464 11.16 10.10 3.51
CA GLY A 464 12.48 10.58 3.08
C GLY A 464 12.79 10.36 1.59
N LYS A 465 14.07 10.21 1.25
CA LYS A 465 14.56 10.27 -0.14
C LYS A 465 13.96 9.23 -1.10
N ARG A 466 13.50 8.09 -0.59
CA ARG A 466 12.80 7.05 -1.37
C ARG A 466 11.32 6.89 -1.00
N MET A 467 10.67 7.97 -0.55
CA MET A 467 9.22 7.98 -0.42
C MET A 467 8.54 7.65 -1.76
N CYS A 468 7.33 7.10 -1.68
CA CYS A 468 6.58 6.65 -2.86
C CYS A 468 6.47 7.76 -3.91
N VAL A 469 6.80 7.43 -5.17
CA VAL A 469 6.70 8.37 -6.29
C VAL A 469 5.25 8.64 -6.69
N GLY A 470 4.35 7.68 -6.46
CA GLY A 470 2.94 7.73 -6.84
C GLY A 470 1.99 8.18 -5.72
N GLU A 471 2.48 8.69 -4.59
CA GLU A 471 1.65 9.06 -3.43
C GLU A 471 0.51 10.02 -3.81
N SER A 472 0.82 11.07 -4.56
CA SER A 472 -0.16 12.08 -4.98
C SER A 472 -1.28 11.46 -5.82
N LEU A 473 -0.94 10.59 -6.77
CA LEU A 473 -1.89 9.87 -7.62
C LEU A 473 -2.75 8.91 -6.80
N ALA A 474 -2.12 8.10 -5.93
CA ALA A 474 -2.82 7.15 -5.08
C ALA A 474 -3.83 7.84 -4.16
N ARG A 475 -3.45 8.96 -3.53
CA ARG A 475 -4.36 9.75 -2.67
C ARG A 475 -5.54 10.32 -3.47
N ALA A 476 -5.31 10.80 -4.69
CA ALA A 476 -6.36 11.32 -5.56
C ALA A 476 -7.35 10.21 -5.98
N GLN A 477 -6.83 9.06 -6.40
CA GLN A 477 -7.63 7.88 -6.75
C GLN A 477 -8.45 7.37 -5.57
N LEU A 478 -7.83 7.22 -4.39
CA LEU A 478 -8.53 6.78 -3.18
C LEU A 478 -9.71 7.69 -2.85
N PHE A 479 -9.51 9.02 -2.92
CA PHE A 479 -10.58 9.98 -2.66
C PHE A 479 -11.69 9.92 -3.72
N LEU A 480 -11.34 10.03 -4.99
CA LEU A 480 -12.33 10.11 -6.09
C LEU A 480 -13.10 8.81 -6.27
N PHE A 481 -12.44 7.65 -6.25
CA PHE A 481 -13.13 6.37 -6.38
C PHE A 481 -14.02 6.10 -5.16
N LEU A 482 -13.52 6.30 -3.94
CA LEU A 482 -14.32 6.06 -2.73
C LEU A 482 -15.57 6.94 -2.70
N THR A 483 -15.40 8.25 -2.88
CA THR A 483 -16.52 9.20 -2.81
C THR A 483 -17.53 8.96 -3.91
N ALA A 484 -17.08 8.68 -5.14
CA ALA A 484 -18.00 8.45 -6.26
C ALA A 484 -18.77 7.14 -6.12
N ILE A 485 -18.11 6.08 -5.64
CA ILE A 485 -18.77 4.80 -5.34
C ILE A 485 -19.81 5.01 -4.24
N LEU A 486 -19.44 5.65 -3.12
CA LEU A 486 -20.35 5.84 -1.98
C LEU A 486 -21.48 6.85 -2.25
N GLN A 487 -21.28 7.81 -3.16
CA GLN A 487 -22.32 8.73 -3.63
C GLN A 487 -23.41 7.99 -4.42
N ARG A 488 -23.04 6.93 -5.17
CA ARG A 488 -23.96 6.24 -6.10
C ARG A 488 -24.47 4.91 -5.57
N PHE A 489 -23.70 4.22 -4.73
CA PHE A 489 -24.02 2.87 -4.27
C PHE A 489 -24.05 2.76 -2.75
N GLN A 490 -25.00 2.00 -2.23
CA GLN A 490 -24.97 1.39 -0.91
C GLN A 490 -24.19 0.08 -0.99
N LEU A 491 -23.13 0.00 -0.21
CA LEU A 491 -22.31 -1.20 -0.11
C LEU A 491 -22.93 -2.14 0.92
N ARG A 492 -23.27 -3.37 0.51
CA ARG A 492 -23.91 -4.37 1.38
C ARG A 492 -23.12 -5.65 1.41
N HIS A 493 -23.11 -6.27 2.59
CA HIS A 493 -22.60 -7.62 2.75
C HIS A 493 -23.57 -8.62 2.10
N PRO A 494 -23.09 -9.60 1.32
CA PRO A 494 -23.97 -10.55 0.65
C PRO A 494 -24.79 -11.39 1.65
N PRO A 495 -26.12 -11.52 1.46
CA PRO A 495 -26.96 -12.34 2.33
C PRO A 495 -26.46 -13.80 2.42
N GLY A 496 -26.47 -14.38 3.61
CA GLY A 496 -26.08 -15.77 3.83
C GLY A 496 -24.57 -16.08 3.75
N ARG A 497 -23.71 -15.08 3.53
CA ARG A 497 -22.25 -15.26 3.60
C ARG A 497 -21.73 -15.05 5.03
N PRO A 498 -20.55 -15.61 5.39
CA PRO A 498 -19.86 -15.25 6.63
C PRO A 498 -19.48 -13.76 6.63
N ARG A 499 -19.46 -13.14 7.82
CA ARG A 499 -18.93 -11.78 7.99
C ARG A 499 -17.50 -11.67 7.46
N LEU A 500 -17.16 -10.51 6.92
CA LEU A 500 -15.83 -10.24 6.38
C LEU A 500 -14.74 -10.38 7.46
N ASP A 501 -13.74 -11.19 7.17
CA ASP A 501 -12.50 -11.26 7.94
C ASP A 501 -11.46 -10.33 7.30
N LEU A 502 -11.11 -9.26 8.02
CA LEU A 502 -10.16 -8.25 7.55
C LEU A 502 -8.69 -8.66 7.75
N ARG A 503 -8.43 -9.83 8.36
CA ARG A 503 -7.06 -10.35 8.46
C ARG A 503 -6.55 -10.70 7.07
N PRO A 504 -5.27 -10.39 6.76
CA PRO A 504 -4.69 -10.76 5.49
C PRO A 504 -4.71 -12.28 5.31
N ASP A 505 -4.90 -12.73 4.07
CA ASP A 505 -4.74 -14.13 3.69
C ASP A 505 -3.26 -14.51 3.68
N VAL A 506 -2.42 -13.60 3.19
CA VAL A 506 -0.96 -13.71 3.17
C VAL A 506 -0.37 -12.40 3.68
N SER A 507 0.58 -12.49 4.61
CA SER A 507 1.34 -11.36 5.13
C SER A 507 2.82 -11.63 4.91
N GLY A 508 3.50 -10.73 4.20
CA GLY A 508 4.93 -10.82 3.88
C GLY A 508 5.48 -9.45 3.53
N ILE A 509 5.84 -9.24 2.26
CA ILE A 509 6.15 -7.91 1.73
C ILE A 509 4.89 -7.04 1.75
N MET A 510 3.75 -7.65 1.39
CA MET A 510 2.44 -7.01 1.40
C MET A 510 1.44 -7.78 2.26
N ASN A 511 0.44 -7.09 2.77
CA ASN A 511 -0.76 -7.67 3.38
C ASN A 511 -1.81 -7.88 2.30
N ILE A 512 -1.95 -9.12 1.81
CA ILE A 512 -2.91 -9.46 0.76
C ILE A 512 -4.25 -9.84 1.40
N PRO A 513 -5.37 -9.18 1.05
CA PRO A 513 -6.68 -9.49 1.61
C PRO A 513 -7.20 -10.85 1.16
N ARG A 514 -8.09 -11.43 1.96
CA ARG A 514 -8.87 -12.61 1.54
C ARG A 514 -9.82 -12.22 0.40
N PRO A 515 -10.03 -13.09 -0.60
CA PRO A 515 -11.10 -12.90 -1.56
C PRO A 515 -12.44 -12.70 -0.84
N PHE A 516 -13.22 -11.72 -1.29
CA PHE A 516 -14.52 -11.42 -0.71
C PHE A 516 -15.52 -11.08 -1.81
N GLU A 517 -16.80 -11.22 -1.49
CA GLU A 517 -17.91 -10.77 -2.32
C GLU A 517 -18.61 -9.59 -1.64
N ILE A 518 -19.19 -8.72 -2.45
CA ILE A 518 -19.91 -7.53 -2.01
C ILE A 518 -21.03 -7.20 -2.99
N CYS A 519 -22.09 -6.58 -2.48
CA CYS A 519 -23.20 -6.06 -3.27
C CYS A 519 -23.10 -4.53 -3.38
N PHE A 520 -23.22 -4.01 -4.60
CA PHE A 520 -23.33 -2.57 -4.86
C PHE A 520 -24.78 -2.24 -5.25
N SER A 521 -25.61 -1.89 -4.28
CA SER A 521 -27.00 -1.51 -4.53
C SER A 521 -27.08 -0.03 -4.90
N PRO A 522 -27.76 0.39 -5.98
CA PRO A 522 -27.97 1.80 -6.28
C PRO A 522 -28.55 2.53 -5.06
N SER A 523 -28.04 3.72 -4.76
CA SER A 523 -28.58 4.55 -3.70
C SER A 523 -29.91 5.14 -4.20
N GLU A 524 -31.00 4.94 -3.46
CA GLU A 524 -32.26 5.64 -3.76
C GLU A 524 -32.00 7.16 -3.71
N PRO A 525 -32.55 7.94 -4.66
CA PRO A 525 -32.56 9.38 -4.49
C PRO A 525 -33.32 9.71 -3.19
N PRO A 526 -32.90 10.73 -2.42
CA PRO A 526 -33.65 11.14 -1.24
C PRO A 526 -35.11 11.41 -1.66
N PRO A 527 -36.11 11.07 -0.83
CA PRO A 527 -37.49 11.45 -1.12
C PRO A 527 -37.50 12.96 -1.36
N ARG A 528 -38.01 13.38 -2.52
CA ARG A 528 -38.19 14.81 -2.80
C ARG A 528 -38.89 15.42 -1.59
N PRO A 529 -38.42 16.55 -1.02
CA PRO A 529 -39.17 17.22 0.02
C PRO A 529 -40.58 17.40 -0.53
N ALA A 530 -41.57 16.87 0.19
CA ALA A 530 -42.96 16.99 -0.21
C ALA A 530 -43.19 18.47 -0.47
N MET A 531 -43.55 18.84 -1.71
CA MET A 531 -43.94 20.21 -1.97
C MET A 531 -44.99 20.56 -0.92
N PRO A 532 -44.86 21.70 -0.22
CA PRO A 532 -45.93 22.14 0.66
C PRO A 532 -47.20 22.09 -0.17
N ARG A 533 -48.18 21.30 0.27
CA ARG A 533 -49.49 21.23 -0.38
C ARG A 533 -49.90 22.67 -0.63
N ARG A 534 -50.04 23.06 -1.90
CA ARG A 534 -50.65 24.34 -2.24
C ARG A 534 -52.00 24.33 -1.53
N THR A 535 -52.14 25.16 -0.51
CA THR A 535 -53.46 25.56 -0.02
C THR A 535 -54.24 26.03 -1.24
N PRO A 536 -55.46 25.52 -1.47
CA PRO A 536 -56.28 25.99 -2.58
C PRO A 536 -56.40 27.51 -2.45
N ALA A 537 -56.18 28.20 -3.57
CA ALA A 537 -56.28 29.65 -3.65
C ALA A 537 -57.61 30.08 -3.04
N GLN A 538 -57.54 30.95 -2.03
CA GLN A 538 -58.71 31.72 -1.63
C GLN A 538 -59.14 32.53 -2.86
N ASN A 539 -60.43 32.49 -3.17
CA ASN A 539 -61.03 33.23 -4.27
C ASN A 539 -60.62 34.71 -4.20
N PRO A 540 -60.37 35.37 -5.35
CA PRO A 540 -60.11 36.80 -5.37
C PRO A 540 -61.31 37.56 -4.78
N PRO A 541 -61.07 38.67 -4.07
CA PRO A 541 -62.16 39.50 -3.54
C PRO A 541 -62.99 40.09 -4.69
N PRO A 542 -64.31 40.31 -4.49
CA PRO A 542 -65.17 40.88 -5.52
C PRO A 542 -64.76 42.32 -5.87
N PRO A 543 -65.03 42.77 -7.10
CA PRO A 543 -64.64 44.09 -7.58
C PRO A 543 -65.33 45.21 -6.78
N PHE A 544 -64.56 46.25 -6.47
CA PHE A 544 -65.03 47.48 -5.83
C PHE A 544 -66.19 48.11 -6.61
N THR A 545 -67.37 48.14 -6.02
CA THR A 545 -68.47 48.99 -6.48
C THR A 545 -68.25 50.41 -5.99
N ALA A 546 -68.03 51.34 -6.92
CA ALA A 546 -67.93 52.76 -6.64
C ALA A 546 -69.28 53.28 -6.09
N SER A 547 -69.25 53.88 -4.90
CA SER A 547 -70.41 54.60 -4.35
C SER A 547 -70.56 55.96 -5.05
N PRO A 548 -71.77 56.39 -5.42
CA PRO A 548 -71.98 57.69 -6.06
C PRO A 548 -71.77 58.85 -5.08
N PRO A 549 -71.34 60.03 -5.55
CA PRO A 549 -71.04 61.18 -4.69
C PRO A 549 -72.32 61.77 -4.07
N PRO A 550 -72.25 62.28 -2.83
CA PRO A 550 -73.42 62.86 -2.16
C PRO A 550 -73.83 64.21 -2.78
N LEU A 551 -75.13 64.33 -3.04
CA LEU A 551 -75.80 65.57 -3.43
C LEU A 551 -75.82 66.56 -2.26
N VAL A 552 -75.41 67.80 -2.54
CA VAL A 552 -75.50 68.96 -1.65
C VAL A 552 -76.91 69.55 -1.73
N PRO A 553 -77.59 69.82 -0.60
CA PRO A 553 -78.69 70.79 -0.54
C PRO A 553 -78.30 72.04 0.27
N LYS A 554 -78.92 73.17 -0.12
CA LYS A 554 -78.92 74.47 0.58
C LYS A 554 -79.53 74.38 1.97
#